data_AF-A0A1V6FZ13-F1
#
_entry.id   AF-A0A1V6FZ13-F1
#
_cell.length_a   1.000
_cell.length_b   1.000
_cell.length_c   1.000
_cell.angle_alpha   90.00
_cell.angle_beta   90.00
_cell.angle_gamma   90.00
#
_symmetry.space_group_name_H-M   'P 1'
#
loop_
_entity.id
_entity.type
_entity.pdbx_description
1 polymer ?
#
loop_
_entity_poly.entity_id
_entity_poly.type
_entity_poly.pdbx_seq_one_letter_code
_entity_poly.pdbx_strand_id
1 'polypeptide(L)' 'MDFVPKPLPWAYHKVMQLYGRIPGEYLVVDDSMANVRTARNLGMAAVVVGAEEPDGFVLSIPSIYDISRVVSW' A
#
# COMPACT_ATOMS: atom_id res chain seq x y z
N MET A 1 -10.95 19.06 11.69
CA MET A 1 -10.60 17.63 11.54
C MET A 1 -9.09 17.59 11.45
N ASP A 2 -8.43 16.96 12.41
CA ASP A 2 -6.96 16.95 12.44
C ASP A 2 -6.42 16.11 11.27
N PHE A 3 -5.32 16.58 10.70
CA PHE A 3 -4.57 15.81 9.71
C PHE A 3 -3.92 14.61 10.41
N VAL A 4 -4.22 13.40 9.94
CA VAL A 4 -3.62 12.15 10.45
C VAL A 4 -2.89 11.50 9.29
N PRO A 5 -1.55 11.49 9.27
CA PRO A 5 -0.77 11.00 8.14
C PRO A 5 -0.66 9.48 8.13
N LYS A 6 -0.27 8.93 6.98
CA LYS A 6 0.36 7.60 6.95
C LYS A 6 1.63 7.62 7.83
N PRO A 7 2.01 6.52 8.50
CA PRO A 7 1.47 5.17 8.40
C PRO A 7 0.30 4.91 9.37
N LEU A 8 -0.34 5.93 9.96
CA LEU A 8 -1.44 5.67 10.89
C LEU A 8 -2.65 5.07 10.14
N PRO A 9 -3.29 4.00 10.66
CA PRO A 9 -4.40 3.31 9.99
C PRO A 9 -5.55 4.22 9.53
N TRP A 10 -5.80 5.30 10.27
CA TRP A 10 -6.87 6.25 9.96
C TRP A 10 -6.74 6.86 8.55
N ALA A 11 -5.53 7.09 8.06
CA ALA A 11 -5.32 7.61 6.70
C ALA A 11 -5.87 6.66 5.62
N TYR A 12 -5.76 5.35 5.85
CA TYR A 12 -6.28 4.31 4.94
C TYR A 12 -7.79 4.14 5.09
N HIS A 13 -8.31 4.16 6.32
CA HIS A 13 -9.76 4.12 6.58
C HIS A 13 -10.50 5.27 5.91
N LYS A 14 -9.90 6.48 5.85
CA LYS A 14 -10.49 7.61 5.12
C LYS A 14 -10.68 7.31 3.63
N VAL A 15 -9.71 6.66 2.98
CA VAL A 15 -9.82 6.26 1.56
C VAL A 15 -10.90 5.18 1.39
N MET A 16 -10.94 4.20 2.30
CA MET A 16 -11.99 3.16 2.31
C MET A 16 -13.39 3.76 2.43
N GLN A 17 -13.58 4.71 3.35
CA GLN A 17 -14.85 5.42 3.54
C GLN A 17 -15.23 6.26 2.31
N LEU A 18 -14.27 6.94 1.70
CA LEU A 18 -14.52 7.81 0.55
C LEU A 18 -15.00 7.03 -0.69
N TYR A 19 -14.42 5.85 -0.94
CA TYR A 19 -14.73 5.05 -2.13
C TYR A 19 -15.66 3.86 -1.89
N GLY A 20 -15.96 3.54 -0.62
CA GLY A 20 -16.91 2.49 -0.25
C GLY A 20 -16.47 1.07 -0.65
N ARG A 21 -15.16 0.81 -0.72
CA ARG A 21 -14.59 -0.50 -1.08
C ARG A 21 -14.01 -1.22 0.12
N ILE A 22 -13.87 -2.54 0.02
CA ILE A 22 -13.26 -3.35 1.08
C ILE A 22 -11.73 -3.36 0.95
N PRO A 23 -10.95 -3.63 2.02
CA PRO A 23 -9.49 -3.56 1.98
C PRO A 23 -8.85 -4.38 0.84
N GLY A 24 -9.38 -5.57 0.55
CA GLY A 24 -8.87 -6.46 -0.51
C GLY A 24 -9.06 -5.93 -1.94
N GLU A 25 -9.84 -4.87 -2.15
CA GLU A 25 -9.99 -4.19 -3.44
C GLU A 25 -8.98 -3.05 -3.65
N TYR A 26 -8.09 -2.81 -2.67
CA TYR A 26 -7.07 -1.77 -2.76
C TYR A 26 -5.68 -2.36 -2.99
N LEU A 27 -4.91 -1.68 -3.84
CA LEU A 27 -3.48 -1.84 -3.98
C LEU A 27 -2.78 -0.57 -3.50
N VAL A 28 -1.94 -0.69 -2.48
CA VAL A 28 -1.05 0.40 -2.04
C VAL A 28 0.31 0.24 -2.70
N VAL A 29 0.77 1.28 -3.40
CA VAL A 29 2.11 1.35 -3.99
C VAL A 29 2.82 2.54 -3.37
N ASP A 30 3.90 2.27 -2.61
CA ASP A 30 4.54 3.28 -1.76
C ASP A 30 6.02 2.88 -1.58
N ASP A 31 6.94 3.86 -1.50
CA ASP A 31 8.36 3.63 -1.26
C ASP A 31 8.67 3.46 0.24
N SER A 32 7.74 3.84 1.12
CA SER A 32 7.86 3.66 2.56
C SER A 32 7.37 2.29 3.02
N MET A 33 8.29 1.48 3.55
CA MET A 33 7.95 0.18 4.14
C MET A 33 6.95 0.30 5.31
N ALA A 34 6.97 1.40 6.08
CA ALA A 34 6.02 1.61 7.16
C ALA A 34 4.58 1.78 6.65
N ASN A 35 4.43 2.45 5.50
CA ASN A 35 3.13 2.64 4.85
C ASN A 35 2.63 1.30 4.31
N VAL A 36 3.49 0.58 3.59
CA VAL A 36 3.17 -0.72 3.01
C VAL A 36 2.77 -1.75 4.08
N ARG A 37 3.51 -1.82 5.19
CA ARG A 37 3.16 -2.71 6.32
C ARG A 37 1.78 -2.39 6.90
N THR A 38 1.45 -1.11 7.07
CA THR A 38 0.14 -0.72 7.60
C THR A 38 -0.97 -1.14 6.64
N ALA A 39 -0.82 -0.86 5.34
CA ALA A 39 -1.79 -1.26 4.32
C ALA A 39 -2.05 -2.77 4.34
N ARG A 40 -0.98 -3.58 4.42
CA ARG A 40 -1.07 -5.05 4.51
C ARG A 40 -1.77 -5.50 5.79
N ASN A 41 -1.43 -4.91 6.94
CA ASN A 41 -2.07 -5.21 8.22
C ASN A 41 -3.57 -4.90 8.21
N LEU A 42 -4.01 -3.97 7.36
CA LEU A 42 -5.42 -3.63 7.15
C LEU A 42 -6.11 -4.53 6.10
N GLY A 43 -5.40 -5.45 5.46
CA GLY A 43 -5.94 -6.38 4.47
C GLY A 43 -5.85 -5.93 3.02
N MET A 44 -5.06 -4.89 2.72
CA MET A 44 -4.83 -4.43 1.35
C MET A 44 -3.73 -5.23 0.65
N ALA A 45 -3.78 -5.30 -0.68
CA ALA A 45 -2.60 -5.61 -1.46
C ALA A 45 -1.60 -4.45 -1.34
N ALA A 46 -0.30 -4.75 -1.34
CA ALA A 46 0.71 -3.70 -1.29
C ALA A 46 2.01 -4.08 -1.99
N VAL A 47 2.63 -3.09 -2.61
CA VAL A 47 3.90 -3.16 -3.33
C VAL A 47 4.82 -2.06 -2.81
N VAL A 48 6.05 -2.43 -2.46
CA VAL A 48 7.09 -1.45 -2.14
C VAL A 48 7.89 -1.09 -3.40
N VAL A 49 8.16 0.20 -3.60
CA VAL A 49 9.00 0.68 -4.70
C VAL A 49 10.41 0.95 -4.21
N GLY A 50 11.43 0.50 -4.94
CA GLY A 50 12.83 0.84 -4.70
C GLY A 50 13.49 0.11 -3.52
N ALA A 51 12.85 -0.92 -2.96
CA ALA A 51 13.47 -1.75 -1.93
C ALA A 51 14.27 -2.91 -2.55
N GLU A 52 15.57 -3.00 -2.22
CA GLU A 52 16.45 -4.11 -2.64
C GLU A 52 16.04 -5.43 -1.96
N GLU A 53 15.64 -5.37 -0.69
CA GLU A 53 15.12 -6.52 0.07
C GLU A 53 13.81 -6.12 0.77
N PRO A 54 12.64 -6.49 0.23
CA PRO A 54 11.43 -6.43 1.03
C PRO A 54 11.55 -7.46 2.15
N ASP A 55 11.24 -7.07 3.39
CA ASP A 55 10.89 -8.06 4.42
C ASP A 55 9.86 -9.00 3.79
N GLY A 56 10.21 -10.29 3.64
CA GLY A 56 9.72 -11.23 2.60
C GLY A 56 8.21 -11.44 2.44
N PHE A 57 7.39 -10.69 3.15
CA PHE A 57 5.94 -10.61 3.09
C PHE A 57 5.39 -9.55 2.13
N VAL A 58 6.26 -8.73 1.51
CA VAL A 58 5.88 -7.63 0.63
C VAL A 58 6.50 -7.82 -0.75
N LEU A 59 5.71 -7.65 -1.80
CA LEU A 59 6.24 -7.63 -3.16
C LEU A 59 6.99 -6.31 -3.40
N SER A 60 8.21 -6.35 -3.92
CA SER A 60 8.96 -5.15 -4.31
C SER A 60 9.09 -5.02 -5.83
N ILE A 61 9.10 -3.78 -6.31
CA ILE A 61 9.50 -3.43 -7.67
C ILE A 61 10.63 -2.38 -7.62
N PRO A 62 11.64 -2.43 -8.52
CA PRO A 62 12.73 -1.45 -8.50
C PRO A 62 12.25 -0.03 -8.80
N SER A 63 11.24 0.09 -9.65
CA SER A 63 10.67 1.36 -10.08
C SER A 63 9.15 1.27 -10.20
N ILE A 64 8.45 2.39 -10.00
CA ILE A 64 7.01 2.47 -10.25
C ILE A 64 6.66 2.13 -11.70
N TYR A 65 7.58 2.34 -12.65
CA TYR A 65 7.37 1.99 -14.05
C TYR A 65 7.29 0.48 -14.30
N ASP A 66 7.71 -0.35 -13.34
CA ASP A 66 7.59 -1.81 -13.40
C ASP A 66 6.27 -2.33 -12.84
N ILE A 67 5.33 -1.45 -12.45
CA ILE A 67 4.04 -1.86 -11.84
C ILE A 67 3.23 -2.82 -12.73
N SER A 68 3.29 -2.64 -14.05
CA SER A 68 2.60 -3.51 -15.01
C SER A 68 3.08 -4.96 -15.00
N ARG A 69 4.24 -5.25 -14.42
CA ARG A 69 4.75 -6.61 -14.24
C ARG A 69 4.06 -7.37 -13.10
N VAL A 70 3.41 -6.64 -12.18
CA VAL A 70 2.89 -7.18 -10.91
C VAL A 70 1.40 -6.94 -10.74
N VAL A 71 0.77 -6.20 -11.65
CA VAL A 71 -0.68 -6.05 -11.74
C VAL A 71 -1.16 -6.44 -13.13
N SER A 72 -2.23 -7.23 -13.20
CA SER A 72 -2.99 -7.48 -14.41
C SER A 72 -4.34 -6.78 -14.28
N TRP A 73 -4.69 -5.93 -15.24
CA TRP A 73 -5.99 -5.27 -15.33
C TRP A 73 -7.00 -6.14 -16.07
#